data_AF-A0A3L6L1E1-F1
#
_entry.id   AF-A0A3L6L1E1-F1
#
_cell.length_a   1.000
_cell.length_b   1.000
_cell.length_c   1.000
_cell.angle_alpha   90.00
_cell.angle_beta   90.00
_cell.angle_gamma   90.00
#
_symmetry.space_group_name_H-M   'P 1'
#
loop_
_entity.id
_entity.type
_entity.pdbx_description
1 polymer ?
#
loop_
_entity_poly.entity_id
_entity_poly.type
_entity_poly.pdbx_seq_one_letter_code
_entity_poly.pdbx_strand_id
1 'polypeptide(L)'
;MYNGIAPINVKGTGLSGYVQRSRSAVTQLAKFTPAEYTDDMLTTAKANPLEALRSAKENKELSGQLEHHRSLRAIKLKVLLYREEREAAGVPPDVISRECATLHGSLLRNYMEEAQEARRLGAAELAQKTAERFASAFQVRPGSLGDAFDRRHREVERQAAEGARKEAIERRIVERVKRIKGE
;
A
#
# COMPACT_ATOMS: atom_id res chain seq x y z
N MET A 1 -33.98 26.62 -42.31
CA MET A 1 -32.90 26.96 -43.28
C MET A 1 -32.10 25.70 -43.56
N TYR A 2 -31.69 25.46 -44.81
CA TYR A 2 -30.82 24.33 -45.16
C TYR A 2 -29.37 24.71 -44.80
N ASN A 3 -28.72 23.94 -43.93
CA ASN A 3 -27.38 24.23 -43.38
C ASN A 3 -26.24 24.09 -44.42
N GLY A 4 -26.33 24.80 -45.55
CA GLY A 4 -25.37 24.69 -46.65
C GLY A 4 -25.45 23.39 -47.47
N ILE A 5 -26.45 22.55 -47.21
CA ILE A 5 -26.59 21.21 -47.84
C ILE A 5 -27.46 21.26 -49.10
N ALA A 6 -28.32 22.28 -49.23
CA ALA A 6 -29.19 22.40 -50.40
C ALA A 6 -28.46 22.95 -51.62
N PRO A 7 -28.87 22.58 -52.85
CA PRO A 7 -28.32 23.15 -54.07
C PRO A 7 -28.56 24.67 -54.09
N ILE A 8 -27.51 25.43 -54.46
CA ILE A 8 -27.51 26.89 -54.46
C ILE A 8 -28.60 27.45 -55.40
N ASN A 9 -28.94 26.73 -56.46
CA ASN A 9 -30.06 27.05 -57.34
C ASN A 9 -30.72 25.76 -57.87
N VAL A 10 -32.05 25.76 -57.91
CA VAL A 10 -32.87 24.62 -58.39
C VAL A 10 -33.21 24.77 -59.88
N LYS A 11 -33.14 25.99 -60.41
CA LYS A 11 -33.45 26.28 -61.83
C LYS A 11 -32.41 25.64 -62.76
N GLY A 12 -32.88 24.90 -63.76
CA GLY A 12 -32.04 24.20 -64.74
C GLY A 12 -31.68 22.76 -64.36
N THR A 13 -32.00 22.32 -63.14
CA THR A 13 -31.77 20.93 -62.70
C THR A 13 -32.90 19.97 -63.05
N GLY A 14 -34.09 20.49 -63.39
CA GLY A 14 -35.29 19.69 -63.66
C GLY A 14 -35.88 18.99 -62.44
N LEU A 15 -35.39 19.28 -61.23
CA LEU A 15 -35.83 18.69 -59.96
C LEU A 15 -36.60 19.71 -59.11
N SER A 16 -37.36 19.21 -58.12
CA SER A 16 -38.12 20.06 -57.21
C SER A 16 -37.26 20.83 -56.20
N GLY A 17 -35.97 20.49 -56.08
CA GLY A 17 -35.06 21.10 -55.09
C GLY A 17 -35.36 20.71 -53.64
N TYR A 18 -36.25 19.74 -53.42
CA TYR A 18 -36.60 19.26 -52.09
C TYR A 18 -35.46 18.40 -51.51
N VAL A 19 -34.96 18.77 -50.34
CA VAL A 19 -33.84 18.11 -49.67
C VAL A 19 -34.33 17.47 -48.38
N GLN A 20 -34.20 16.15 -48.27
CA GLN A 20 -34.55 15.40 -47.07
C GLN A 20 -33.31 15.07 -46.25
N ARG A 21 -33.45 15.10 -44.92
CA ARG A 21 -32.42 14.60 -44.01
C ARG A 21 -32.39 13.08 -44.06
N SER A 22 -31.24 12.50 -44.37
CA SER A 22 -31.07 11.05 -44.39
C SER A 22 -31.27 10.43 -43.00
N ARG A 23 -32.12 9.40 -42.89
CA ARG A 23 -32.33 8.63 -41.64
C ARG A 23 -31.07 7.89 -41.20
N SER A 24 -30.22 7.45 -42.13
CA SER A 24 -28.96 6.77 -41.80
C SER A 24 -27.90 7.73 -41.23
N ALA A 25 -27.90 8.99 -41.67
CA ALA A 25 -27.03 10.01 -41.08
C ALA A 25 -27.43 10.30 -39.63
N VAL A 26 -28.73 10.28 -39.32
CA VAL A 26 -29.22 10.44 -37.94
C VAL A 26 -28.78 9.28 -37.04
N THR A 27 -28.89 8.03 -37.52
CA THR A 27 -28.45 6.86 -36.73
C THR A 27 -26.95 6.77 -36.55
N GLN A 28 -26.15 7.23 -37.52
CA GLN A 28 -24.70 7.32 -37.38
C GLN A 28 -24.28 8.41 -36.40
N LEU A 29 -24.90 9.60 -36.45
CA LEU A 29 -24.64 10.66 -35.48
C LEU A 29 -25.02 10.24 -34.05
N ALA A 30 -26.10 9.49 -33.87
CA ALA A 30 -26.51 8.95 -32.56
C ALA A 30 -25.47 8.00 -31.93
N LYS A 31 -24.52 7.45 -32.70
CA LYS A 31 -23.40 6.66 -32.15
C LYS A 31 -22.34 7.52 -31.48
N PHE A 32 -22.22 8.79 -31.90
CA PHE A 32 -21.20 9.73 -31.42
C PHE A 32 -21.75 10.76 -30.43
N THR A 33 -23.06 11.00 -30.46
CA THR A 33 -23.75 11.81 -29.46
C THR A 33 -24.73 10.90 -28.70
N PRO A 34 -24.41 10.48 -27.45
CA PRO A 34 -25.38 9.77 -26.64
C PRO A 34 -26.61 10.67 -26.44
N ALA A 35 -27.77 10.14 -26.79
CA ALA A 35 -29.02 10.89 -26.92
C ALA A 35 -29.65 11.29 -25.58
N GLU A 36 -29.03 10.98 -24.44
CA GLU A 36 -29.62 11.21 -23.13
C GLU A 36 -28.53 11.68 -22.16
N TYR A 37 -28.54 12.97 -21.85
CA TYR A 37 -28.08 13.47 -20.56
C TYR A 37 -29.07 12.99 -19.50
N THR A 38 -29.04 11.70 -19.20
CA THR A 38 -29.56 11.18 -17.94
C THR A 38 -28.41 11.20 -16.95
N ASP A 39 -28.66 11.85 -15.81
CA ASP A 39 -27.72 12.11 -14.71
C ASP A 39 -27.11 10.82 -14.11
N ASP A 40 -27.57 9.64 -14.54
CA ASP A 40 -27.15 8.33 -14.05
C ASP A 40 -25.94 7.71 -14.78
N MET A 41 -25.44 8.32 -15.87
CA MET A 41 -24.26 7.82 -16.60
C MET A 41 -22.90 8.30 -16.01
N LEU A 42 -22.91 9.00 -14.87
CA LEU A 42 -21.71 9.47 -14.17
C LEU A 42 -20.89 8.37 -13.49
N THR A 43 -21.30 7.09 -13.53
CA THR A 43 -20.62 6.00 -12.80
C THR A 43 -19.90 4.97 -13.65
N THR A 44 -19.91 5.09 -14.99
CA THR A 44 -19.06 4.23 -15.83
C THR A 44 -18.13 5.07 -16.71
N ALA A 45 -17.35 5.92 -16.06
CA ALA A 45 -16.07 6.32 -16.64
C ALA A 45 -15.33 5.03 -17.00
N LYS A 46 -15.29 4.72 -18.30
CA LYS A 46 -14.48 3.64 -18.87
C LYS A 46 -13.08 3.83 -18.30
N ALA A 47 -12.71 3.03 -17.31
CA ALA A 47 -11.40 3.05 -16.71
C ALA A 47 -10.38 2.98 -17.85
N ASN A 48 -9.48 3.94 -17.90
CA ASN A 48 -8.56 4.07 -19.02
C ASN A 48 -7.70 2.79 -19.04
N PRO A 49 -7.58 2.07 -20.17
CA PRO A 49 -6.80 0.83 -20.22
C PRO A 49 -5.31 1.04 -19.83
N LEU A 50 -4.82 2.28 -19.91
CA LEU A 50 -3.50 2.67 -19.38
C LEU A 50 -3.44 2.71 -17.84
N GLU A 51 -4.56 2.99 -17.16
CA GLU A 51 -4.68 2.86 -15.69
C GLU A 51 -4.70 1.39 -15.25
N ALA A 52 -5.24 0.49 -16.10
CA ALA A 52 -5.25 -0.95 -15.85
C ALA A 52 -3.89 -1.64 -16.11
N LEU A 53 -3.00 -1.01 -16.90
CA LEU A 53 -1.66 -1.51 -17.20
C LEU A 53 -0.55 -0.92 -16.31
N ARG A 54 -0.85 0.05 -15.44
CA ARG A 54 0.14 0.49 -14.45
C ARG A 54 0.53 -0.70 -13.59
N SER A 55 1.84 -0.89 -13.44
CA SER A 55 2.33 -1.95 -12.57
C SER A 55 1.75 -1.72 -11.16
N ALA A 56 1.31 -2.77 -10.47
CA ALA A 56 0.77 -2.65 -9.11
C ALA A 56 1.75 -1.92 -8.16
N LYS A 57 3.04 -1.93 -8.52
CA LYS A 57 4.11 -1.17 -7.89
C LYS A 57 3.97 0.34 -8.11
N GLU A 58 3.80 0.81 -9.34
CA GLU A 58 3.59 2.24 -9.66
C GLU A 58 2.33 2.78 -8.98
N ASN A 59 1.23 2.02 -8.97
CA ASN A 59 0.00 2.44 -8.29
C ASN A 59 0.21 2.59 -6.78
N LYS A 60 0.99 1.70 -6.15
CA LYS A 60 1.35 1.79 -4.73
C LYS A 60 2.27 2.98 -4.44
N GLU A 61 3.20 3.29 -5.34
CA GLU A 61 4.08 4.46 -5.20
C GLU A 61 3.28 5.77 -5.30
N LEU A 62 2.37 5.87 -6.28
CA LEU A 62 1.51 7.03 -6.47
C LEU A 62 0.51 7.21 -5.32
N SER A 63 -0.07 6.14 -4.80
CA SER A 63 -0.94 6.23 -3.62
C SER A 63 -0.19 6.75 -2.40
N GLY A 64 1.05 6.31 -2.19
CA GLY A 64 1.91 6.81 -1.11
C GLY A 64 2.25 8.30 -1.27
N GLN A 65 2.53 8.75 -2.50
CA GLN A 65 2.73 10.19 -2.77
C GLN A 65 1.48 11.02 -2.47
N LEU A 66 0.29 10.51 -2.84
CA LEU A 66 -0.98 11.18 -2.54
C LEU A 66 -1.24 11.29 -1.04
N GLU A 67 -0.98 10.23 -0.28
CA GLU A 67 -1.09 10.23 1.19
C GLU A 67 -0.11 11.23 1.83
N HIS A 68 1.12 11.30 1.32
CA HIS A 68 2.10 12.30 1.74
C HIS A 68 1.60 13.73 1.49
N HIS A 69 1.06 14.02 0.31
CA HIS A 69 0.50 15.35 0.03
C HIS A 69 -0.73 15.67 0.89
N ARG A 70 -1.61 14.69 1.13
CA ARG A 70 -2.79 14.87 1.99
C ARG A 70 -2.42 15.22 3.42
N SER A 71 -1.43 14.52 3.99
CA SER A 71 -0.95 14.80 5.34
C SER A 71 -0.31 16.19 5.46
N LEU A 72 0.56 16.58 4.52
CA LEU A 72 1.12 17.94 4.49
C LEU A 72 0.06 19.03 4.33
N ARG A 73 -0.96 18.79 3.49
CA ARG A 73 -2.08 19.72 3.32
C ARG A 73 -2.91 19.85 4.61
N ALA A 74 -3.13 18.75 5.32
CA ALA A 74 -3.83 18.76 6.60
C ALA A 74 -3.09 19.60 7.65
N ILE A 75 -1.76 19.52 7.69
CA ILE A 75 -0.93 20.36 8.57
C ILE A 75 -1.11 21.84 8.22
N LYS A 76 -0.99 22.20 6.94
CA LYS A 76 -1.20 23.59 6.48
C LYS A 76 -2.59 24.10 6.84
N LEU A 77 -3.61 23.28 6.63
CA LEU A 77 -5.00 23.64 6.93
C LEU A 77 -5.19 23.86 8.44
N LYS A 78 -4.63 23.01 9.30
CA LYS A 78 -4.65 23.23 10.76
C LYS A 78 -4.02 24.56 11.17
N VAL A 79 -2.89 24.93 10.56
CA VAL A 79 -2.21 26.20 10.86
C VAL A 79 -3.03 27.40 10.40
N LEU A 80 -3.69 27.30 9.24
CA LEU A 80 -4.58 28.35 8.74
C LEU A 80 -5.82 28.53 9.61
N LEU A 81 -6.48 27.43 10.00
CA LEU A 81 -7.62 27.49 10.92
C LEU A 81 -7.22 28.12 12.26
N TYR A 82 -6.08 27.70 12.81
CA TYR A 82 -5.55 28.30 14.05
C TYR A 82 -5.29 29.79 13.91
N ARG A 83 -4.76 30.22 12.76
CA ARG A 83 -4.55 31.63 12.46
C ARG A 83 -5.86 32.40 12.45
N GLU A 84 -6.88 31.89 11.75
CA GLU A 84 -8.21 32.51 11.68
C GLU A 84 -8.86 32.62 13.08
N GLU A 85 -8.73 31.59 13.91
CA GLU A 85 -9.22 31.60 15.30
C GLU A 85 -8.54 32.70 16.14
N ARG A 86 -7.22 32.88 15.98
CA ARG A 86 -6.46 33.91 16.71
C ARG A 86 -6.75 35.32 16.20
N GLU A 87 -6.92 35.48 14.90
CA GLU A 87 -7.31 36.75 14.28
C GLU A 87 -8.71 37.16 14.77
N ALA A 88 -9.66 36.21 14.83
CA ALA A 88 -11.01 36.45 15.38
C ALA A 88 -11.00 36.80 16.87
N ALA A 89 -10.04 36.27 17.63
CA ALA A 89 -9.84 36.60 19.04
C ALA A 89 -9.13 37.95 19.28
N GLY A 90 -8.74 38.68 18.22
CA GLY A 90 -8.10 39.98 18.32
C GLY A 90 -6.65 39.95 18.79
N VAL A 91 -5.96 38.83 18.63
CA VAL A 91 -4.54 38.70 19.00
C VAL A 91 -3.66 39.52 18.03
N PRO A 92 -2.58 40.18 18.50
CA PRO A 92 -1.68 40.93 17.63
C PRO A 92 -1.03 40.06 16.54
N PRO A 93 -0.89 40.56 15.30
CA PRO A 93 -0.42 39.77 14.15
C PRO A 93 1.00 39.21 14.33
N ASP A 94 1.86 39.91 15.06
CA ASP A 94 3.23 39.46 15.36
C ASP A 94 3.24 38.21 16.26
N VAL A 95 2.31 38.14 17.21
CA VAL A 95 2.15 37.00 18.13
C VAL A 95 1.58 35.82 17.35
N ILE A 96 0.53 36.05 16.55
CA ILE A 96 -0.07 35.02 15.69
C ILE A 96 0.98 34.42 14.76
N SER A 97 1.81 35.24 14.13
CA SER A 97 2.86 34.77 13.21
C SER A 97 3.88 33.86 13.91
N ARG A 98 4.27 34.20 15.14
CA ARG A 98 5.17 33.36 15.96
C ARG A 98 4.51 32.05 16.37
N GLU A 99 3.28 32.10 16.87
CA GLU A 99 2.52 30.90 17.28
C GLU A 99 2.24 29.96 16.10
N CYS A 100 1.86 30.49 14.93
CA CYS A 100 1.66 29.70 13.72
C CYS A 100 2.96 29.05 13.24
N ALA A 101 4.10 29.76 13.31
CA ALA A 101 5.40 29.20 12.94
C ALA A 101 5.84 28.07 13.87
N THR A 102 5.66 28.23 15.19
CA THR A 102 5.98 27.19 16.17
C THR A 102 5.04 25.98 16.03
N LEU A 103 3.74 26.21 15.84
CA LEU A 103 2.75 25.16 15.60
C LEU A 103 3.08 24.37 14.33
N HIS A 104 3.35 25.06 13.21
CA HIS A 104 3.74 24.43 11.96
C HIS A 104 5.02 23.58 12.12
N GLY A 105 6.04 24.13 12.78
CA GLY A 105 7.29 23.42 13.05
C GLY A 105 7.14 22.22 13.99
N SER A 106 6.18 22.26 14.92
CA SER A 106 5.84 21.13 15.80
C SER A 106 5.12 20.02 15.03
N LEU A 107 4.08 20.38 14.27
CA LEU A 107 3.31 19.43 13.46
C LEU A 107 4.17 18.74 12.39
N LEU A 108 5.08 19.47 11.75
CA LEU A 108 6.02 18.89 10.79
C LEU A 108 7.01 17.92 11.46
N ARG A 109 7.49 18.23 12.67
CA ARG A 109 8.39 17.33 13.40
C ARG A 109 7.70 16.00 13.73
N ASN A 110 6.50 16.07 14.32
CA ASN A 110 5.71 14.87 14.63
C ASN A 110 5.43 14.06 13.36
N TYR A 111 5.06 14.73 12.27
CA TYR A 111 4.86 14.07 10.98
C TYR A 111 6.10 13.32 10.47
N MET A 112 7.28 13.93 10.59
CA MET A 112 8.53 13.27 10.19
C MET A 112 8.88 12.09 11.09
N GLU A 113 8.63 12.20 12.39
CA GLU A 113 8.84 11.12 13.36
C GLU A 113 7.92 9.93 13.06
N GLU A 114 6.61 10.17 12.90
CA GLU A 114 5.63 9.16 12.49
C GLU A 114 6.01 8.50 11.16
N ALA A 115 6.45 9.29 10.17
CA ALA A 115 6.91 8.76 8.88
C ALA A 115 8.17 7.88 9.02
N GLN A 116 9.08 8.23 9.93
CA GLN A 116 10.26 7.40 10.21
C GLN A 116 9.88 6.10 10.93
N GLU A 117 8.98 6.16 11.91
CA GLU A 117 8.47 4.99 12.61
C GLU A 117 7.74 4.03 11.66
N ALA A 118 6.86 4.55 10.81
CA ALA A 118 6.17 3.76 9.79
C ALA A 118 7.15 3.05 8.84
N ARG A 119 8.26 3.71 8.46
CA ARG A 119 9.34 3.08 7.66
C ARG A 119 10.05 1.97 8.42
N ARG A 120 10.34 2.17 9.71
CA ARG A 120 11.00 1.15 10.55
C ARG A 120 10.11 -0.07 10.73
N LEU A 121 8.83 0.13 11.03
CA LEU A 121 7.85 -0.95 11.16
C LEU A 121 7.66 -1.69 9.84
N GLY A 122 7.50 -0.96 8.73
CA GLY A 122 7.40 -1.56 7.41
C GLY A 122 8.64 -2.39 7.02
N ALA A 123 9.84 -1.93 7.35
CA ALA A 123 11.07 -2.68 7.14
C ALA A 123 11.13 -3.96 7.99
N ALA A 124 10.70 -3.89 9.26
CA ALA A 124 10.64 -5.04 10.15
C ALA A 124 9.62 -6.09 9.65
N GLU A 125 8.44 -5.67 9.20
CA GLU A 125 7.44 -6.58 8.62
C GLU A 125 7.93 -7.24 7.33
N LEU A 126 8.61 -6.49 6.45
CA LEU A 126 9.22 -7.04 5.25
C LEU A 126 10.32 -8.05 5.59
N ALA A 127 11.13 -7.76 6.60
CA ALA A 127 12.16 -8.67 7.10
C ALA A 127 11.55 -9.96 7.67
N GLN A 128 10.44 -9.87 8.42
CA GLN A 128 9.72 -11.05 8.90
C GLN A 128 9.13 -11.87 7.77
N LYS A 129 8.40 -11.25 6.84
CA LYS A 129 7.81 -11.94 5.67
C LYS A 129 8.87 -12.60 4.79
N THR A 130 10.04 -11.97 4.63
CA THR A 130 11.15 -12.59 3.89
C THR A 130 11.76 -13.74 4.68
N ALA A 131 11.97 -13.61 5.98
CA ALA A 131 12.44 -14.69 6.84
C ALA A 131 11.49 -15.90 6.81
N GLU A 132 10.17 -15.69 6.86
CA GLU A 132 9.15 -16.75 6.72
C GLU A 132 9.20 -17.44 5.35
N ARG A 133 9.41 -16.68 4.27
CA ARG A 133 9.59 -17.24 2.92
C ARG A 133 10.86 -18.07 2.81
N PHE A 134 11.95 -17.64 3.43
CA PHE A 134 13.18 -18.42 3.48
C PHE A 134 13.00 -19.67 4.34
N ALA A 135 12.40 -19.56 5.51
CA ALA A 135 12.12 -20.69 6.38
C ALA A 135 11.27 -21.75 5.67
N SER A 136 10.24 -21.34 4.92
CA SER A 136 9.44 -22.27 4.11
C SER A 136 10.20 -22.85 2.93
N ALA A 137 10.98 -22.06 2.19
CA ALA A 137 11.80 -22.54 1.07
C ALA A 137 12.85 -23.57 1.49
N PHE A 138 13.45 -23.40 2.67
CA PHE A 138 14.45 -24.31 3.24
C PHE A 138 13.86 -25.35 4.20
N GLN A 139 12.53 -25.46 4.30
CA GLN A 139 11.81 -26.40 5.16
C GLN A 139 12.26 -26.34 6.64
N VAL A 140 12.65 -25.16 7.11
CA VAL A 140 13.02 -24.91 8.50
C VAL A 140 11.74 -24.93 9.33
N ARG A 141 11.60 -25.92 10.22
CA ARG A 141 10.41 -26.05 11.07
C ARG A 141 10.25 -24.82 11.96
N PRO A 142 9.05 -24.20 12.03
CA PRO A 142 8.79 -23.14 13.00
C PRO A 142 8.97 -23.74 14.41
N GLY A 143 9.87 -23.16 15.21
CA GLY A 143 10.30 -23.68 16.50
C GLY A 143 11.70 -24.32 16.53
N SER A 144 12.37 -24.47 15.38
CA SER A 144 13.80 -24.88 15.32
C SER A 144 14.79 -23.70 15.37
N LEU A 145 14.26 -22.47 15.47
CA LEU A 145 15.05 -21.26 15.71
C LEU A 145 15.55 -21.27 17.16
N GLY A 146 16.70 -21.92 17.39
CA GLY A 146 17.35 -21.99 18.70
C GLY A 146 18.17 -23.26 18.86
N ASP A 147 17.53 -24.43 18.86
CA ASP A 147 18.16 -25.68 19.34
C ASP A 147 19.41 -26.14 18.57
N ALA A 148 19.47 -25.91 17.26
CA ALA A 148 20.62 -26.38 16.48
C ALA A 148 21.91 -25.56 16.73
N PHE A 149 21.78 -24.30 17.16
CA PHE A 149 22.89 -23.36 17.38
C PHE A 149 22.99 -22.84 18.83
N ASP A 150 22.02 -23.17 19.70
CA ASP A 150 22.09 -22.87 21.12
C ASP A 150 23.16 -23.74 21.78
N ARG A 151 24.30 -23.13 22.07
CA ARG A 151 25.41 -23.78 22.79
C ARG A 151 24.94 -24.39 24.10
N ARG A 152 23.98 -23.75 24.77
CA ARG A 152 23.38 -24.24 26.03
C ARG A 152 22.59 -25.53 25.84
N HIS A 153 21.80 -25.67 24.77
CA HIS A 153 21.04 -26.89 24.50
C HIS A 153 21.97 -28.07 24.18
N ARG A 154 23.01 -27.82 23.36
CA ARG A 154 24.04 -28.83 23.06
C ARG A 154 24.84 -29.26 24.30
N GLU A 155 25.15 -28.33 25.20
CA GLU A 155 25.85 -28.65 26.44
C GLU A 155 24.98 -29.52 27.37
N VAL A 156 23.68 -29.26 27.46
CA VAL A 156 22.74 -30.09 28.24
C VAL A 156 22.59 -31.48 27.63
N GLU A 157 22.42 -31.60 26.31
CA GLU A 157 22.35 -32.91 25.63
C GLU A 157 23.66 -33.70 25.78
N ARG A 158 24.81 -33.02 25.70
CA ARG A 158 26.12 -33.65 25.89
C ARG A 158 26.32 -34.14 27.32
N GLN A 159 25.92 -33.36 28.31
CA GLN A 159 25.96 -33.77 29.72
C GLN A 159 25.04 -34.97 29.99
N ALA A 160 23.83 -34.99 29.41
CA ALA A 160 22.91 -36.12 29.54
C ALA A 160 23.48 -37.40 28.90
N ALA A 161 24.08 -37.29 27.71
CA ALA A 161 24.73 -38.40 27.03
C ALA A 161 25.98 -38.92 27.77
N GLU A 162 26.77 -38.03 28.37
CA GLU A 162 27.93 -38.39 29.19
C GLU A 162 27.51 -39.03 30.53
N GLY A 163 26.43 -38.56 31.15
CA GLY A 163 25.83 -39.18 32.35
C GLY A 163 25.39 -40.61 32.09
N ALA A 164 24.63 -40.84 31.00
CA ALA A 164 24.19 -42.18 30.60
C ALA A 164 25.36 -43.14 30.32
N ARG A 165 26.47 -42.63 29.75
CA ARG A 165 27.69 -43.44 29.54
C ARG A 165 28.37 -43.83 30.85
N LYS A 166 28.47 -42.91 31.81
CA LYS A 166 29.05 -43.20 33.13
C LYS A 166 28.22 -44.24 33.88
N GLU A 167 26.90 -44.10 33.89
CA GLU A 167 26.02 -45.09 34.50
C GLU A 167 26.15 -46.48 33.85
N ALA A 168 26.25 -46.55 32.52
CA ALA A 168 26.44 -47.81 31.81
C ALA A 168 27.78 -48.48 32.16
N ILE A 169 28.84 -47.69 32.34
CA ILE A 169 30.16 -48.18 32.76
C ILE A 169 30.11 -48.64 34.23
N GLU A 170 29.48 -47.87 35.12
CA GLU A 170 29.32 -48.23 36.54
C GLU A 170 28.52 -49.53 36.70
N ARG A 171 27.42 -49.69 35.94
CA ARG A 171 26.65 -50.95 35.94
C ARG A 171 27.50 -52.14 35.49
N ARG A 172 28.32 -51.97 34.45
CA ARG A 172 29.26 -53.01 33.99
C ARG A 172 30.33 -53.35 35.03
N ILE A 173 30.84 -52.34 35.75
CA ILE A 173 31.82 -52.55 36.83
C ILE A 173 31.16 -53.29 38.00
N VAL A 174 29.96 -52.89 38.41
CA VAL A 174 29.20 -53.55 39.49
C VAL A 174 28.88 -55.00 39.13
N GLU A 175 28.44 -55.27 37.90
CA GLU A 175 28.22 -56.63 37.42
C GLU A 175 29.51 -57.46 37.41
N ARG A 176 30.64 -56.87 37.01
CA ARG A 176 31.94 -57.54 37.02
C ARG A 176 32.43 -57.83 38.45
N VAL A 177 32.25 -56.90 39.38
CA VAL A 177 32.61 -57.10 40.80
C VAL A 177 31.69 -58.14 41.46
N LYS A 178 30.40 -58.17 41.13
CA LYS A 178 29.47 -59.21 41.60
C LYS A 178 29.87 -60.60 41.12
N ARG A 179 30.36 -60.73 39.87
CA ARG A 179 30.87 -62.01 39.36
C ARG A 179 32.14 -62.46 40.09
N ILE A 180 33.06 -61.54 40.39
CA ILE A 180 34.33 -61.85 41.07
C ILE A 180 34.13 -62.20 42.56
N LYS A 181 33.11 -61.67 43.24
CA LYS A 181 32.79 -62.02 44.64
C LYS A 181 31.89 -63.26 44.80
N GLY A 182 31.38 -63.79 43.69
CA GLY A 182 30.53 -64.98 43.66
C GLY A 182 31.28 -66.27 43.31
N GLU A 183 32.60 -66.17 43.06
CA GLU A 183 33.60 -67.25 43.08
C GLU A 183 34.36 -67.19 44.41
#